data_AF-A0A7S3HI87-F1
#
_entry.id   AF-A0A7S3HI87-F1
#
_cell.length_a   1.000
_cell.length_b   1.000
_cell.length_c   1.000
_cell.angle_alpha   90.00
_cell.angle_beta   90.00
_cell.angle_gamma   90.00
#
_symmetry.space_group_name_H-M   'P 1'
#
loop_
_entity.id
_entity.type
_entity.pdbx_description
1 polymer ?
#
loop_
_entity_poly.entity_id
_entity_poly.type
_entity_poly.pdbx_seq_one_letter_code
_entity_poly.pdbx_strand_id
1 'polypeptide(L)'
;GGGPMTLSALGQGIGQTACGRCALGAVSAGSGGSGAMRSMLRGMLGGGPMTLGCGDSHKAACAANIARARGVDLQDVYFFDDKANAVGSFRGSGMNARQVSCASRDVGGYGLCGATPGEVSLTRGISNCR
;
A
#
# COMPACT_ATOMS: atom_id res chain seq x y z
N GLY A 1 -10.19 -6.07 18.52
CA GLY A 1 -8.78 -5.73 18.83
C GLY A 1 -8.65 -4.23 18.95
N GLY A 2 -8.05 -3.72 20.01
CA GLY A 2 -7.94 -2.28 20.33
C GLY A 2 -6.57 -1.87 20.85
N GLY A 3 -5.51 -2.56 20.42
CA GLY A 3 -4.13 -2.23 20.80
C GLY A 3 -3.62 -0.96 20.11
N PRO A 4 -2.58 -0.32 20.66
CA PRO A 4 -1.91 0.81 20.03
C PRO A 4 -1.44 0.42 18.62
N MET A 5 -1.77 1.27 17.65
CA MET A 5 -1.23 1.09 16.31
C MET A 5 0.27 1.27 16.32
N THR A 6 0.96 0.34 15.68
CA THR A 6 2.38 0.50 15.40
C THR A 6 2.59 0.43 13.89
N LEU A 7 3.32 1.41 13.36
CA LEU A 7 3.66 1.45 11.94
C LEU A 7 4.80 0.50 11.65
N SER A 8 4.72 -0.19 10.51
CA SER A 8 5.86 -0.93 9.97
C SER A 8 7.04 0.01 9.68
N ALA A 9 8.23 -0.57 9.51
CA ALA A 9 9.42 0.16 9.08
C ALA A 9 9.16 0.98 7.79
N LEU A 10 8.36 0.45 6.86
CA LEU A 10 7.92 1.22 5.69
C LEU A 10 7.08 2.43 6.09
N GLY A 11 6.07 2.28 6.96
CA GLY A 11 5.21 3.39 7.37
C GLY A 11 5.99 4.53 8.05
N GLN A 12 7.07 4.18 8.78
CA GLN A 12 7.97 5.15 9.41
C GLN A 12 8.95 5.80 8.42
N GLY A 13 9.30 5.09 7.34
CA GLY A 13 10.36 5.47 6.39
C GLY A 13 9.88 5.75 4.96
N ILE A 14 8.58 5.94 4.72
CA ILE A 14 8.03 6.02 3.35
C ILE A 14 8.64 7.17 2.55
N GLY A 15 8.96 8.30 3.21
CA GLY A 15 9.63 9.45 2.60
C GLY A 15 11.07 9.19 2.14
N GLN A 16 11.71 8.11 2.62
CA GLN A 16 13.07 7.71 2.25
C GLN A 16 13.09 6.62 1.18
N THR A 17 11.93 6.20 0.68
CA THR A 17 11.81 5.19 -0.38
C THR A 17 11.91 5.80 -1.77
N ALA A 18 11.87 4.96 -2.80
CA ALA A 18 11.67 5.41 -4.17
C ALA A 18 10.36 6.22 -4.36
N CYS A 19 9.39 6.08 -3.45
CA CYS A 19 8.16 6.87 -3.40
C CYS A 19 8.26 8.14 -2.55
N GLY A 20 9.45 8.56 -2.10
CA GLY A 20 9.63 9.75 -1.26
C GLY A 20 9.11 11.07 -1.86
N ARG A 21 8.88 11.07 -3.18
CA ARG A 21 8.29 12.19 -3.94
C ARG A 21 6.95 11.85 -4.61
N CYS A 22 6.39 10.66 -4.36
CA CYS A 22 5.13 10.25 -4.96
C CYS A 22 3.94 10.87 -4.23
N ALA A 23 2.81 10.99 -4.94
CA ALA A 23 1.52 11.12 -4.28
C ALA A 23 1.16 9.77 -3.65
N LEU A 24 0.94 9.76 -2.34
CA LEU A 24 0.63 8.54 -1.59
C LEU A 24 -0.89 8.39 -1.43
N GLY A 25 -1.35 7.14 -1.31
CA GLY A 25 -2.74 6.80 -1.05
C GLY A 25 -2.85 5.38 -0.47
N ALA A 26 -4.04 5.02 0.01
CA ALA A 26 -4.30 3.68 0.54
C ALA A 26 -5.59 3.09 -0.04
N VAL A 27 -5.55 1.78 -0.30
CA VAL A 27 -6.73 0.98 -0.68
C VAL A 27 -6.82 -0.18 0.30
N SER A 28 -7.95 -0.32 0.99
CA SER A 28 -8.17 -1.38 1.98
C SER A 28 -9.46 -2.14 1.71
N ALA A 29 -9.43 -3.46 1.89
CA ALA A 29 -10.61 -4.32 1.88
C ALA A 29 -11.50 -4.09 3.11
N GLY A 30 -10.91 -3.66 4.23
CA GLY A 30 -11.64 -3.41 5.48
C GLY A 30 -11.98 -1.94 5.69
N SER A 31 -12.44 -1.62 6.90
CA SER A 31 -12.74 -0.25 7.33
C SER A 31 -11.51 0.62 7.60
N GLY A 32 -10.30 0.07 7.46
CA GLY A 32 -9.06 0.79 7.77
C GLY A 32 -8.95 1.21 9.25
N GLY A 33 -9.64 0.50 10.14
CA GLY A 33 -9.66 0.77 11.58
C GLY A 33 -10.60 1.89 12.02
N SER A 34 -10.34 2.46 13.21
CA SER A 34 -11.15 3.54 13.77
C SER A 34 -10.98 4.87 13.01
N GLY A 35 -11.88 5.83 13.23
CA GLY A 35 -11.77 7.17 12.64
C GLY A 35 -10.44 7.87 12.96
N ALA A 36 -9.94 7.70 14.19
CA ALA A 36 -8.64 8.20 14.62
C ALA A 36 -7.48 7.55 13.84
N MET A 37 -7.54 6.23 13.64
CA MET A 37 -6.54 5.49 12.85
C MET A 37 -6.49 5.98 11.41
N ARG A 38 -7.65 6.15 10.78
CA ARG A 38 -7.75 6.70 9.43
C ARG A 38 -7.21 8.13 9.35
N SER A 39 -7.39 8.94 10.41
CA SER A 39 -6.85 10.29 10.46
C SER A 39 -5.32 10.31 10.49
N MET A 40 -4.72 9.45 11.33
CA MET A 40 -3.26 9.29 11.38
C MET A 40 -2.69 8.80 10.06
N LEU A 41 -3.31 7.78 9.45
CA LEU A 41 -2.90 7.27 8.14
C LEU A 41 -2.99 8.33 7.05
N ARG A 42 -4.06 9.13 7.01
CA ARG A 42 -4.16 10.25 6.06
C ARG A 42 -3.02 11.27 6.24
N GLY A 43 -2.64 11.57 7.48
CA GLY A 43 -1.50 12.45 7.76
C GLY A 43 -0.20 11.91 7.15
N MET A 44 0.07 10.62 7.32
CA MET A 44 1.27 9.97 6.75
C MET A 44 1.25 9.89 5.23
N LEU A 45 0.06 9.78 4.63
CA LEU A 45 -0.14 9.82 3.18
C LEU A 45 -0.10 11.25 2.61
N GLY A 46 0.25 12.26 3.41
CA GLY A 46 0.27 13.67 2.98
C GLY A 46 -1.11 14.19 2.56
N GLY A 47 -2.19 13.70 3.19
CA GLY A 47 -3.57 13.98 2.79
C GLY A 47 -4.06 13.15 1.61
N GLY A 48 -3.34 12.08 1.26
CA GLY A 48 -3.69 11.14 0.20
C GLY A 48 -5.06 10.47 0.36
N PRO A 49 -5.66 10.00 -0.74
CA PRO A 49 -6.95 9.33 -0.71
C PRO A 49 -6.85 7.98 0.01
N MET A 50 -7.92 7.63 0.73
CA MET A 50 -8.09 6.30 1.33
C MET A 50 -9.39 5.68 0.82
N THR A 51 -9.30 4.68 -0.04
CA THR A 51 -10.45 3.89 -0.50
C THR A 51 -10.62 2.68 0.41
N LEU A 52 -11.79 2.54 1.03
CA LEU A 52 -12.11 1.45 1.94
C LEU A 52 -13.17 0.52 1.34
N GLY A 53 -13.30 -0.69 1.88
CA GLY A 53 -14.25 -1.68 1.38
C GLY A 53 -13.89 -2.23 -0.01
N CYS A 54 -12.64 -2.07 -0.44
CA CYS A 54 -12.17 -2.54 -1.73
C CYS A 54 -11.53 -3.93 -1.59
N GLY A 55 -12.33 -4.97 -1.85
CA GLY A 55 -11.88 -6.36 -1.77
C GLY A 55 -10.63 -6.66 -2.61
N ASP A 56 -9.88 -7.69 -2.21
CA ASP A 56 -8.55 -7.97 -2.79
C ASP A 56 -8.58 -8.15 -4.33
N SER A 57 -9.64 -8.76 -4.87
CA SER A 57 -9.84 -8.93 -6.32
C SER A 57 -10.26 -7.66 -7.06
N HIS A 58 -10.55 -6.56 -6.36
CA HIS A 58 -11.05 -5.30 -6.93
C HIS A 58 -10.10 -4.12 -6.69
N LYS A 59 -8.97 -4.36 -5.99
CA LYS A 59 -7.98 -3.33 -5.67
C LYS A 59 -7.44 -2.60 -6.90
N ALA A 60 -7.25 -3.31 -8.01
CA ALA A 60 -6.87 -2.69 -9.28
C ALA A 60 -7.92 -1.66 -9.78
N ALA A 61 -9.22 -1.98 -9.69
CA ALA A 61 -10.26 -1.04 -10.09
C ALA A 61 -10.30 0.20 -9.18
N CYS A 62 -10.17 0.00 -7.87
CA CYS A 62 -10.13 1.10 -6.90
C CYS A 62 -8.91 2.02 -7.11
N ALA A 63 -7.74 1.43 -7.33
CA ALA A 63 -6.52 2.19 -7.62
C ALA A 63 -6.64 2.98 -8.93
N ALA A 64 -7.20 2.36 -9.98
CA ALA A 64 -7.43 3.04 -11.25
C ALA A 64 -8.39 4.23 -11.11
N ASN A 65 -9.42 4.14 -10.27
CA ASN A 65 -10.33 5.25 -10.01
C ASN A 65 -9.63 6.42 -9.30
N ILE A 66 -8.74 6.12 -8.35
CA ILE A 66 -7.90 7.14 -7.70
C ILE A 66 -6.99 7.82 -8.74
N ALA A 67 -6.31 7.02 -9.57
CA ALA A 67 -5.40 7.51 -10.59
C ALA A 67 -6.11 8.45 -11.58
N ARG A 68 -7.26 8.02 -12.12
CA ARG A 68 -8.09 8.84 -13.03
C ARG A 68 -8.55 10.14 -12.38
N ALA A 69 -9.03 10.08 -11.13
CA ALA A 69 -9.48 11.27 -10.39
C ALA A 69 -8.34 12.27 -10.11
N ARG A 70 -7.08 11.81 -10.17
CA ARG A 70 -5.89 12.64 -9.97
C ARG A 70 -5.14 12.96 -11.26
N GLY A 71 -5.62 12.50 -12.43
CA GLY A 71 -4.93 12.68 -13.71
C GLY A 71 -3.57 11.99 -13.77
N VAL A 72 -3.39 10.88 -13.04
CA VAL A 72 -2.16 10.07 -13.06
C VAL A 72 -2.31 8.96 -14.08
N ASP A 73 -1.32 8.82 -14.97
CA ASP A 73 -1.27 7.72 -15.92
C ASP A 73 -1.17 6.37 -15.21
N LEU A 74 -1.93 5.39 -15.68
CA LEU A 74 -1.98 4.06 -15.05
C LEU A 74 -0.58 3.41 -14.98
N GLN A 75 0.28 3.66 -15.98
CA GLN A 75 1.65 3.14 -16.01
C GLN A 75 2.57 3.71 -14.91
N ASP A 76 2.19 4.83 -14.31
CA ASP A 76 2.92 5.48 -13.21
C ASP A 76 2.27 5.20 -11.84
N VAL A 77 1.29 4.28 -11.80
CA VAL A 77 0.72 3.77 -10.56
C VAL A 77 1.47 2.52 -10.10
N TYR A 78 1.86 2.53 -8.82
CA TYR A 78 2.56 1.44 -8.17
C TYR A 78 1.82 1.02 -6.90
N PHE A 79 1.34 -0.23 -6.88
CA PHE A 79 0.60 -0.80 -5.76
C PHE A 79 1.49 -1.75 -4.94
N PHE A 80 1.43 -1.65 -3.62
CA PHE A 80 2.19 -2.51 -2.71
C PHE A 80 1.24 -3.18 -1.72
N ASP A 81 1.28 -4.50 -1.63
CA ASP A 81 0.39 -5.29 -0.76
C ASP A 81 1.11 -6.53 -0.24
N ASP A 82 0.73 -7.04 0.91
CA ASP A 82 1.31 -8.26 1.47
C ASP A 82 0.72 -9.54 0.87
N LYS A 83 -0.44 -9.44 0.21
CA LYS A 83 -1.12 -10.60 -0.37
C LYS A 83 -0.92 -10.74 -1.87
N ALA A 84 -0.45 -11.91 -2.30
CA ALA A 84 -0.25 -12.24 -3.72
C ALA A 84 -1.54 -12.16 -4.55
N ASN A 85 -2.72 -12.46 -3.99
CA ASN A 85 -3.99 -12.36 -4.71
C ASN A 85 -4.38 -10.90 -5.01
N ALA A 86 -4.14 -9.99 -4.06
CA ALA A 86 -4.35 -8.56 -4.25
C ALA A 86 -3.42 -8.01 -5.34
N VAL A 87 -2.14 -8.37 -5.30
CA VAL A 87 -1.14 -8.01 -6.34
C VAL A 87 -1.52 -8.61 -7.69
N GLY A 88 -1.95 -9.88 -7.70
CA GLY A 88 -2.40 -10.56 -8.91
C GLY A 88 -3.59 -9.90 -9.60
N SER A 89 -4.44 -9.19 -8.86
CA SER A 89 -5.61 -8.47 -9.41
C SER A 89 -5.22 -7.34 -10.39
N PHE A 90 -3.96 -6.91 -10.40
CA PHE A 90 -3.48 -5.85 -11.28
C PHE A 90 -3.11 -6.34 -12.69
N ARG A 91 -3.17 -7.66 -12.96
CA ARG A 91 -2.88 -8.22 -14.30
C ARG A 91 -3.82 -7.63 -15.35
N GLY A 92 -3.25 -7.07 -16.41
CA GLY A 92 -4.01 -6.42 -17.48
C GLY A 92 -4.55 -5.02 -17.15
N SER A 93 -4.28 -4.48 -15.95
CA SER A 93 -4.78 -3.15 -15.56
C SER A 93 -4.00 -1.97 -16.17
N GLY A 94 -2.81 -2.22 -16.71
CA GLY A 94 -1.87 -1.18 -17.16
C GLY A 94 -1.07 -0.52 -16.03
N MET A 95 -1.30 -0.92 -14.77
CA MET A 95 -0.58 -0.46 -13.59
C MET A 95 0.45 -1.48 -13.11
N ASN A 96 1.29 -1.06 -12.15
CA ASN A 96 2.32 -1.89 -11.55
C ASN A 96 1.90 -2.34 -10.15
N ALA A 97 2.27 -3.56 -9.76
CA ALA A 97 1.98 -4.07 -8.42
C ALA A 97 3.10 -4.99 -7.91
N ARG A 98 3.43 -4.86 -6.63
CA ARG A 98 4.46 -5.65 -5.98
C ARG A 98 4.00 -6.20 -4.65
N GLN A 99 4.22 -7.49 -4.44
CA GLN A 99 4.07 -8.08 -3.13
C GLN A 99 5.24 -7.67 -2.23
N VAL A 100 4.92 -7.25 -1.01
CA VAL A 100 5.88 -6.82 0.01
C VAL A 100 5.63 -7.60 1.31
N SER A 101 6.49 -7.45 2.30
CA SER A 101 6.43 -8.20 3.56
C SER A 101 6.55 -9.73 3.36
N CYS A 102 7.36 -10.16 2.37
CA CYS A 102 7.51 -11.56 1.99
C CYS A 102 8.11 -12.45 3.09
N ALA A 103 9.06 -11.91 3.86
CA ALA A 103 9.69 -12.61 4.96
C ALA A 103 9.00 -12.23 6.28
N SER A 104 8.69 -13.22 7.13
CA SER A 104 8.28 -12.92 8.52
C SER A 104 9.46 -12.23 9.22
N ARG A 105 9.18 -11.10 9.87
CA ARG A 105 10.15 -10.34 10.67
C ARG A 105 9.77 -10.33 12.15
N ASP A 106 9.16 -11.41 12.62
CA ASP A 106 8.71 -11.56 14.01
C ASP A 106 9.88 -11.92 14.95
N VAL A 107 10.84 -10.99 15.11
CA VAL A 107 12.03 -11.21 15.95
C VAL A 107 12.13 -10.31 17.19
N GLY A 108 11.11 -9.53 17.57
CA GLY A 108 11.17 -8.85 18.88
C GLY A 108 10.24 -7.66 19.12
N GLY A 109 8.95 -7.91 19.28
CA GLY A 109 8.02 -6.93 19.84
C GLY A 109 7.19 -6.19 18.80
N TYR A 110 5.96 -5.87 19.20
CA TYR A 110 4.90 -5.25 18.41
C TYR A 110 5.43 -4.03 17.63
N GLY A 111 5.52 -4.13 16.29
CA GLY A 111 5.80 -2.95 15.46
C GLY A 111 6.61 -3.08 14.17
N LEU A 112 7.18 -4.24 13.85
CA LEU A 112 7.99 -4.40 12.62
C LEU A 112 7.38 -5.33 11.55
N CYS A 113 6.20 -5.89 11.82
CA CYS A 113 5.42 -6.65 10.86
C CYS A 113 5.01 -5.73 9.69
N GLY A 114 5.15 -6.20 8.45
CA GLY A 114 4.85 -5.44 7.24
C GLY A 114 6.09 -5.18 6.38
N ALA A 115 6.02 -4.24 5.43
CA ALA A 115 7.12 -3.97 4.50
C ALA A 115 8.24 -3.11 5.14
N THR A 116 9.44 -3.18 4.58
CA THR A 116 10.57 -2.25 4.79
C THR A 116 10.61 -1.18 3.70
N PRO A 117 11.30 -0.05 3.94
CA PRO A 117 11.55 0.95 2.89
C PRO A 117 12.19 0.37 1.62
N GLY A 118 13.11 -0.60 1.76
CA GLY A 118 13.79 -1.24 0.62
C GLY A 118 12.90 -2.15 -0.23
N GLU A 119 11.72 -2.53 0.25
CA GLU A 119 10.74 -3.32 -0.52
C GLU A 119 9.91 -2.44 -1.47
N VAL A 120 9.90 -1.12 -1.27
CA VAL A 120 9.25 -0.17 -2.17
C VAL A 120 10.18 0.17 -3.33
N SER A 121 9.87 -0.44 -4.48
CA SER A 121 10.58 -0.23 -5.74
C SER A 121 9.60 0.10 -6.85
N LEU A 122 9.95 1.11 -7.66
CA LEU A 122 9.18 1.54 -8.83
C LEU A 122 9.46 0.66 -10.07
N THR A 123 9.61 -0.65 -9.85
CA THR A 123 9.78 -1.62 -10.93
C THR A 123 8.47 -1.82 -11.66
N ARG A 124 8.49 -1.71 -12.99
CA ARG A 124 7.29 -1.91 -13.81
C ARG A 124 6.87 -3.38 -13.84
N GLY A 125 5.57 -3.60 -14.02
CA GLY A 125 4.94 -4.92 -14.08
C GLY A 125 4.43 -5.42 -12.74
N ILE A 126 4.19 -6.73 -12.67
CA ILE A 126 3.58 -7.40 -11.52
C ILE A 126 4.56 -8.40 -10.96
N SER A 127 4.92 -8.22 -9.69
CA SER A 127 5.89 -9.07 -9.01
C SER A 127 5.35 -9.56 -7.69
N ASN A 128 5.16 -10.88 -7.58
CA ASN A 128 4.95 -11.52 -6.28
C ASN A 128 6.29 -11.83 -5.62
N CYS A 129 6.25 -12.12 -4.33
CA CYS A 129 7.36 -12.73 -3.61
C CYS A 129 7.73 -14.07 -4.30
N ARG A 130 9.00 -14.45 -4.24
CA ARG A 130 9.49 -15.76 -4.67
C ARG A 130 9.58 -16.71 -3.50
#